data_AF-A0A415D9P5-F1
#
_entry.id   AF-A0A415D9P5-F1
#
_cell.length_a   1.000
_cell.length_b   1.000
_cell.length_c   1.000
_cell.angle_alpha   90.00
_cell.angle_beta   90.00
_cell.angle_gamma   90.00
#
_symmetry.space_group_name_H-M   'P 1'
#
loop_
_entity.id
_entity.type
_entity.pdbx_description
1 polymer ?
#
loop_
_entity_poly.entity_id
_entity_poly.type
_entity_poly.pdbx_seq_one_letter_code
_entity_poly.pdbx_strand_id
1 'polypeptide(L)'
;MKLVITMSRRFGTGASIIASELSERLGVPVYDKAYIEEKINDHEYESEAEAIRKLAEKPCIILGRCASDILKDRMNVLNIFVCADKEDRILRIMQKDHLDHDSAREKVEKTDEERAAYYYEHTGKTWGDVNDYHMILDTSELGVENCADILMHYFEKLEYI
;
A
#
# COMPACT_ATOMS: atom_id res chain seq x y z
N MET A 1 -18.38 -1.60 -11.40
CA MET A 1 -18.45 -1.28 -9.94
C MET A 1 -17.39 -0.22 -9.65
N LYS A 2 -17.55 0.71 -8.68
CA LYS A 2 -16.49 1.70 -8.39
C LYS A 2 -15.44 1.06 -7.45
N LEU A 3 -14.39 0.47 -8.00
CA LEU A 3 -13.35 -0.23 -7.24
C LEU A 3 -12.48 0.77 -6.45
N VAL A 4 -12.28 0.51 -5.16
CA VAL A 4 -11.26 1.17 -4.33
C VAL A 4 -10.18 0.15 -4.02
N ILE A 5 -8.92 0.50 -4.25
CA ILE A 5 -7.78 -0.38 -3.99
C ILE A 5 -7.03 0.17 -2.77
N THR A 6 -6.78 -0.66 -1.77
CA THR A 6 -5.82 -0.32 -0.71
C THR A 6 -4.56 -1.15 -0.89
N MET A 7 -3.40 -0.53 -0.72
CA MET A 7 -2.12 -1.24 -0.78
C MET A 7 -1.34 -1.01 0.51
N SER A 8 -1.25 -2.06 1.31
CA SER A 8 -0.27 -2.19 2.38
C SER A 8 1.03 -2.75 1.82
N ARG A 9 2.17 -2.45 2.45
CA ARG A 9 3.48 -2.81 1.90
C ARG A 9 4.62 -2.71 2.89
N ARG A 10 5.56 -3.65 2.81
CA ARG A 10 6.89 -3.44 3.39
C ARG A 10 7.65 -2.31 2.67
N PHE A 11 8.62 -1.69 3.33
CA PHE A 11 9.45 -0.65 2.72
C PHE A 11 10.41 -1.28 1.69
N GLY A 12 10.65 -0.56 0.58
CA GLY A 12 11.53 -1.03 -0.50
C GLY A 12 10.91 -2.03 -1.48
N THR A 13 9.59 -2.29 -1.45
CA THR A 13 8.96 -3.32 -2.32
C THR A 13 8.62 -2.85 -3.73
N GLY A 14 8.63 -1.53 -4.00
CA GLY A 14 8.18 -0.98 -5.28
C GLY A 14 6.67 -0.73 -5.38
N ALA A 15 5.90 -0.89 -4.28
CA ALA A 15 4.44 -0.70 -4.29
C ALA A 15 3.97 0.66 -4.84
N SER A 16 4.75 1.74 -4.67
CA SER A 16 4.40 3.05 -5.24
C SER A 16 4.45 3.06 -6.77
N ILE A 17 5.39 2.30 -7.36
CA ILE A 17 5.51 2.17 -8.82
C ILE A 17 4.29 1.40 -9.36
N ILE A 18 3.94 0.29 -8.68
CA ILE A 18 2.74 -0.49 -9.02
C ILE A 18 1.48 0.39 -8.95
N ALA A 19 1.32 1.19 -7.89
CA ALA A 19 0.18 2.07 -7.73
C ALA A 19 0.11 3.17 -8.81
N SER A 20 1.25 3.75 -9.18
CA SER A 20 1.32 4.73 -10.29
C SER A 20 0.91 4.11 -11.62
N GLU A 21 1.44 2.94 -11.95
CA GLU A 21 1.08 2.22 -13.18
C GLU A 21 -0.42 1.88 -13.23
N LEU A 22 -0.97 1.36 -12.13
CA LEU A 22 -2.41 1.09 -12.04
C LEU A 22 -3.27 2.36 -12.17
N SER A 23 -2.83 3.45 -11.56
CA SER A 23 -3.50 4.75 -11.64
C SER A 23 -3.60 5.23 -13.09
N GLU A 24 -2.53 5.14 -13.86
CA GLU A 24 -2.52 5.50 -15.28
C GLU A 24 -3.47 4.63 -16.10
N ARG A 25 -3.44 3.31 -15.88
CA ARG A 25 -4.28 2.36 -16.63
C ARG A 25 -5.77 2.46 -16.30
N LEU A 26 -6.10 2.68 -15.02
CA LEU A 26 -7.48 2.73 -14.54
C LEU A 26 -8.07 4.15 -14.61
N GLY A 27 -7.23 5.18 -14.79
CA GLY A 27 -7.67 6.57 -14.74
C GLY A 27 -8.16 7.01 -13.35
N VAL A 28 -7.56 6.48 -12.28
CA VAL A 28 -7.96 6.74 -10.89
C VAL A 28 -6.79 7.31 -10.08
N PRO A 29 -7.03 8.23 -9.13
CA PRO A 29 -5.96 8.86 -8.37
C PRO A 29 -5.31 7.91 -7.34
N VAL A 30 -4.03 8.16 -7.04
CA VAL A 30 -3.32 7.56 -5.90
C VAL A 30 -3.26 8.56 -4.74
N TYR A 31 -3.60 8.10 -3.54
CA TYR A 31 -3.49 8.85 -2.30
C TYR A 31 -2.52 8.14 -1.36
N ASP A 32 -1.48 8.85 -0.93
CA ASP A 32 -0.48 8.35 0.00
C ASP A 32 -0.48 9.15 1.32
N LYS A 33 0.51 8.87 2.17
CA LYS A 33 0.74 9.56 3.44
C LYS A 33 0.73 11.09 3.27
N ALA A 34 1.51 11.61 2.32
CA ALA A 34 1.69 13.05 2.16
C ALA A 34 0.40 13.72 1.71
N TYR A 35 -0.33 13.11 0.77
CA TYR A 35 -1.61 13.63 0.32
C TYR A 35 -2.65 13.69 1.44
N ILE A 36 -2.74 12.63 2.25
CA ILE A 36 -3.72 12.56 3.34
C ILE A 36 -3.38 13.59 4.43
N GLU A 37 -2.10 13.71 4.79
CA GLU A 37 -1.61 14.70 5.77
C GLU A 37 -1.86 16.14 5.33
N GLU A 38 -1.81 16.45 4.03
CA GLU A 38 -2.14 17.78 3.50
C GLU A 38 -3.65 18.12 3.63
N LYS A 39 -4.52 17.11 3.75
CA LYS A 39 -5.98 17.30 3.79
C LYS A 39 -6.56 17.42 5.19
N ILE A 40 -5.76 17.17 6.21
CA ILE A 40 -6.18 17.18 7.62
C ILE A 40 -5.45 18.30 8.37
N ASN A 41 -6.15 18.93 9.31
CA ASN A 41 -5.61 20.06 10.08
C ASN A 41 -4.91 19.63 11.38
N ASP A 42 -5.03 18.35 11.73
CA ASP A 42 -4.41 17.71 12.87
C ASP A 42 -3.85 16.34 12.45
N HIS A 43 -3.10 15.70 13.34
CA HIS A 43 -2.54 14.37 13.12
C HIS A 43 -3.27 13.30 13.96
N GLU A 44 -4.56 13.52 14.22
CA GLU A 44 -5.37 12.53 14.92
C GLU A 44 -5.80 11.43 13.96
N TYR A 45 -5.81 10.18 14.44
CA TYR A 45 -6.17 9.03 13.63
C TYR A 45 -7.60 9.10 13.08
N GLU A 46 -8.56 9.65 13.83
CA GLU A 46 -9.94 9.75 13.36
C GLU A 46 -10.05 10.72 12.17
N SER A 47 -9.28 11.82 12.16
CA SER A 47 -9.20 12.74 11.02
C SER A 47 -8.63 12.05 9.78
N GLU A 48 -7.58 11.23 9.92
CA GLU A 48 -7.06 10.40 8.84
C GLU A 48 -8.11 9.39 8.34
N ALA A 49 -8.85 8.76 9.26
CA ALA A 49 -9.89 7.79 8.92
C ALA A 49 -11.07 8.43 8.19
N GLU A 50 -11.54 9.59 8.62
CA GLU A 50 -12.58 10.35 7.93
C GLU A 50 -12.11 10.77 6.52
N ALA A 51 -10.88 11.27 6.39
CA ALA A 51 -10.31 11.62 5.09
C ALA A 51 -10.26 10.40 4.14
N ILE A 52 -9.80 9.24 4.62
CA ILE A 52 -9.76 7.98 3.85
C ILE A 52 -11.16 7.55 3.42
N ARG A 53 -12.15 7.57 4.32
CA ARG A 53 -13.55 7.21 4.01
C ARG A 53 -14.11 8.11 2.90
N LYS A 54 -13.85 9.42 2.98
CA LYS A 54 -14.27 10.42 2.00
C LYS A 54 -13.60 10.23 0.64
N LEU A 55 -12.29 9.98 0.61
CA LEU A 55 -11.56 9.72 -0.64
C LEU A 55 -12.09 8.46 -1.34
N ALA A 56 -12.45 7.44 -0.57
CA ALA A 56 -12.99 6.18 -1.06
C ALA A 56 -14.45 6.28 -1.56
N GLU A 57 -15.12 7.43 -1.49
CA GLU A 57 -16.43 7.63 -2.14
C GLU A 57 -16.34 7.57 -3.68
N LYS A 58 -15.13 7.75 -4.22
CA LYS A 58 -14.80 7.61 -5.65
C LYS A 58 -13.74 6.52 -5.85
N PRO A 59 -13.64 5.93 -7.06
CA PRO A 59 -12.55 5.01 -7.37
C PRO A 59 -11.20 5.67 -7.12
N CYS A 60 -10.32 4.98 -6.40
CA CYS A 60 -8.98 5.46 -6.07
C CYS A 60 -8.09 4.31 -5.59
N ILE A 61 -6.79 4.59 -5.50
CA ILE A 61 -5.78 3.73 -4.87
C ILE A 61 -5.27 4.44 -3.61
N ILE A 62 -5.24 3.75 -2.48
CA ILE A 62 -4.80 4.32 -1.19
C ILE A 62 -3.60 3.52 -0.65
N LEU A 63 -2.48 4.20 -0.37
CA LEU A 63 -1.23 3.57 0.09
C LEU A 63 -1.04 3.65 1.61
N GLY A 64 -1.32 2.54 2.30
CA GLY A 64 -1.09 2.39 3.74
C GLY A 64 -2.14 3.07 4.63
N ARG A 65 -1.70 3.69 5.73
CA ARG A 65 -2.55 4.45 6.67
C ARG A 65 -3.74 3.70 7.25
N CYS A 66 -3.55 2.41 7.52
CA CYS A 66 -4.62 1.54 7.99
C CYS A 66 -5.85 1.52 7.07
N ALA A 67 -5.74 1.97 5.80
CA ALA A 67 -6.88 2.08 4.89
C ALA A 67 -7.58 0.74 4.69
N SER A 68 -6.84 -0.37 4.73
CA SER A 68 -7.39 -1.72 4.68
C SER A 68 -8.33 -2.04 5.86
N ASP A 69 -8.01 -1.56 7.07
CA ASP A 69 -8.87 -1.76 8.25
C ASP A 69 -9.99 -0.72 8.33
N ILE A 70 -9.68 0.55 8.03
CA ILE A 70 -10.66 1.65 8.02
C ILE A 70 -11.81 1.37 7.05
N LEU A 71 -11.52 0.72 5.92
CA LEU A 71 -12.48 0.42 4.87
C LEU A 71 -12.96 -1.05 4.87
N LYS A 72 -12.68 -1.83 5.91
CA LYS A 72 -12.94 -3.29 5.95
C LYS A 72 -14.39 -3.69 5.73
N ASP A 73 -15.34 -2.84 6.14
CA ASP A 73 -16.78 -3.12 6.02
C ASP A 73 -17.36 -2.72 4.64
N ARG A 74 -16.52 -2.25 3.72
CA ARG A 74 -16.96 -1.87 2.37
C ARG A 74 -16.80 -3.00 1.38
N MET A 75 -17.91 -3.36 0.72
CA MET A 75 -17.94 -4.43 -0.29
C MET A 75 -17.15 -4.13 -1.57
N ASN A 76 -16.80 -2.87 -1.84
CA ASN A 76 -16.16 -2.44 -3.09
C ASN A 76 -14.65 -2.16 -2.92
N VAL A 77 -14.01 -2.75 -1.92
CA VAL A 77 -12.60 -2.50 -1.57
C VAL A 77 -11.76 -3.77 -1.77
N LEU A 78 -10.69 -3.63 -2.54
CA LEU A 78 -9.68 -4.68 -2.68
C LEU A 78 -8.42 -4.28 -1.90
N ASN A 79 -8.17 -5.02 -0.81
CA ASN A 79 -6.97 -4.89 0.01
C ASN A 79 -5.84 -5.79 -0.51
N ILE A 80 -4.72 -5.17 -0.90
CA ILE A 80 -3.52 -5.83 -1.41
C ILE A 80 -2.36 -5.59 -0.43
N PHE A 81 -1.54 -6.61 -0.19
CA PHE A 81 -0.26 -6.48 0.49
C PHE A 81 0.90 -6.72 -0.48
N VAL A 82 1.88 -5.81 -0.52
CA VAL A 82 3.09 -5.99 -1.33
C VAL A 82 4.27 -6.32 -0.42
N CYS A 83 4.87 -7.48 -0.64
CA CYS A 83 6.08 -7.95 0.02
C CYS A 83 7.22 -8.19 -0.97
N ALA A 84 8.39 -8.48 -0.43
CA ALA A 84 9.58 -8.96 -1.12
C ALA A 84 10.57 -9.48 -0.08
N ASP A 85 11.54 -10.26 -0.54
CA ASP A 85 12.72 -10.63 0.25
C ASP A 85 13.39 -9.38 0.84
N LYS A 86 13.97 -9.52 2.03
CA LYS A 86 14.57 -8.39 2.73
C LYS A 86 15.77 -7.82 1.96
N GLU A 87 16.62 -8.67 1.38
CA GLU A 87 17.81 -8.23 0.67
C GLU A 87 17.45 -7.48 -0.61
N ASP A 88 16.47 -7.96 -1.38
CA ASP A 88 16.00 -7.24 -2.58
C ASP A 88 15.44 -5.85 -2.24
N ARG A 89 14.77 -5.71 -1.09
CA ARG A 89 14.28 -4.41 -0.61
C ARG A 89 15.45 -3.50 -0.24
N ILE A 90 16.49 -4.03 0.41
CA ILE A 90 17.70 -3.27 0.77
C ILE A 90 18.41 -2.78 -0.50
N LEU A 91 18.66 -3.66 -1.46
CA LEU A 91 19.32 -3.31 -2.73
C LEU A 91 18.56 -2.23 -3.51
N ARG A 92 17.23 -2.31 -3.55
CA ARG A 92 16.39 -1.26 -4.16
C ARG A 92 16.53 0.08 -3.45
N ILE A 93 16.57 0.09 -2.12
CA ILE A 93 16.74 1.31 -1.33
C ILE A 93 18.16 1.88 -1.47
N MET A 94 19.19 1.03 -1.52
CA MET A 94 20.57 1.47 -1.81
C MET A 94 20.64 2.23 -3.14
N GLN A 95 20.05 1.66 -4.20
CA GLN A 95 20.04 2.28 -5.52
C GLN A 95 19.24 3.58 -5.55
N LYS A 96 18.04 3.57 -4.95
CA LYS A 96 17.11 4.71 -4.97
C LYS A 96 17.64 5.91 -4.18
N ASP A 97 18.16 5.65 -2.99
CA ASP A 97 18.51 6.69 -2.02
C ASP A 97 20.04 6.93 -1.95
N HIS A 98 20.82 6.25 -2.80
CA HIS A 98 22.29 6.30 -2.85
C HIS A 98 22.96 6.01 -1.50
N LEU A 99 22.47 4.98 -0.82
CA LEU A 99 22.96 4.53 0.50
C LEU A 99 23.88 3.31 0.37
N ASP A 100 24.79 3.16 1.33
CA ASP A 100 25.45 1.86 1.55
C ASP A 100 24.46 0.83 2.10
N HIS A 101 24.91 -0.44 2.13
CA HIS A 101 24.06 -1.57 2.52
C HIS A 101 23.55 -1.45 3.95
N ASP A 102 24.41 -1.12 4.91
CA ASP A 102 24.03 -1.01 6.31
C ASP A 102 23.02 0.12 6.56
N SER A 103 23.24 1.28 5.94
CA SER A 103 22.32 2.42 6.05
C SER A 103 20.97 2.12 5.40
N ALA A 104 20.96 1.44 4.25
CA ALA A 104 19.73 1.01 3.60
C ALA A 104 18.99 -0.06 4.43
N ARG A 105 19.71 -1.01 5.03
CA ARG A 105 19.18 -2.03 5.93
C ARG A 105 18.52 -1.42 7.15
N GLU A 106 19.21 -0.51 7.85
CA GLU A 106 18.66 0.21 9.01
C GLU A 106 17.39 0.97 8.62
N LYS A 107 17.39 1.65 7.47
CA LYS A 107 16.21 2.38 6.98
C LYS A 107 15.04 1.46 6.69
N VAL A 108 15.27 0.30 6.08
CA VAL A 108 14.23 -0.71 5.80
C VAL A 108 13.64 -1.26 7.09
N GLU A 109 14.48 -1.67 8.03
CA GLU A 109 14.07 -2.21 9.33
C GLU A 109 13.25 -1.20 10.12
N LYS A 110 13.80 0.01 10.30
CA LYS A 110 13.14 1.09 11.04
C LYS A 110 11.79 1.46 10.43
N THR A 111 11.71 1.59 9.10
CA THR A 111 10.45 1.97 8.44
C THR A 111 9.38 0.88 8.57
N ASP A 112 9.77 -0.40 8.51
CA ASP A 112 8.84 -1.52 8.71
C ASP A 112 8.37 -1.59 10.17
N GLU A 113 9.27 -1.38 11.14
CA GLU A 113 8.94 -1.32 12.57
C GLU A 113 7.96 -0.17 12.87
N GLU A 114 8.21 1.04 12.37
CA GLU A 114 7.31 2.19 12.52
C GLU A 114 5.93 1.92 11.92
N ARG A 115 5.87 1.27 10.75
CA ARG A 115 4.59 0.90 10.11
C ARG A 115 3.83 -0.16 10.89
N ALA A 116 4.54 -1.17 11.41
CA ALA A 116 3.95 -2.22 12.21
C ALA A 116 3.40 -1.68 13.53
N ALA A 117 4.18 -0.84 14.23
CA ALA A 117 3.78 -0.20 15.47
C ALA A 117 2.54 0.69 15.27
N TYR A 118 2.57 1.57 14.26
CA TYR A 118 1.42 2.41 13.93
C TYR A 118 0.17 1.58 13.58
N TYR A 119 0.31 0.50 12.80
CA TYR A 119 -0.84 -0.35 12.47
C TYR A 119 -1.41 -1.04 13.72
N TYR A 120 -0.55 -1.59 14.58
CA TYR A 120 -0.97 -2.27 15.81
C TYR A 120 -1.64 -1.30 16.79
N GLU A 121 -1.07 -0.11 17.00
CA GLU A 121 -1.60 0.92 17.89
C GLU A 121 -3.05 1.30 17.53
N HIS A 122 -3.36 1.39 16.23
CA HIS A 122 -4.65 1.88 15.76
C HIS A 122 -5.67 0.79 15.43
N THR A 123 -5.24 -0.45 15.20
CA THR A 123 -6.13 -1.56 14.78
C THR A 123 -6.16 -2.72 15.76
N GLY A 124 -5.16 -2.83 16.65
CA GLY A 124 -4.93 -4.00 17.51
C GLY A 124 -4.48 -5.26 16.75
N LYS A 125 -4.22 -5.17 15.44
CA LYS A 125 -3.89 -6.30 14.57
C LYS A 125 -2.41 -6.38 14.23
N THR A 126 -1.97 -7.57 13.83
CA THR A 126 -0.61 -7.80 13.34
C THR A 126 -0.49 -7.33 11.88
N TRP A 127 0.42 -6.39 11.63
CA TRP A 127 0.66 -5.91 10.28
C TRP A 127 1.25 -7.02 9.39
N GLY A 128 0.63 -7.25 8.24
CA GLY A 128 1.05 -8.33 7.32
C GLY A 128 0.48 -9.71 7.67
N ASP A 129 -0.53 -9.82 8.53
CA ASP A 129 -1.30 -11.05 8.68
C ASP A 129 -1.99 -11.40 7.36
N VAL A 130 -1.77 -12.62 6.87
CA VAL A 130 -2.29 -13.09 5.58
C VAL A 130 -3.81 -13.09 5.51
N ASN A 131 -4.50 -13.11 6.65
CA ASN A 131 -5.95 -13.12 6.72
C ASN A 131 -6.59 -11.72 6.54
N ASP A 132 -5.80 -10.64 6.60
CA ASP A 132 -6.29 -9.27 6.47
C ASP A 132 -6.26 -8.72 5.02
N TYR A 133 -5.78 -9.52 4.06
CA TYR A 133 -5.61 -9.09 2.66
C TYR A 133 -6.24 -10.07 1.68
N HIS A 134 -6.78 -9.53 0.58
CA HIS A 134 -7.36 -10.34 -0.50
C HIS A 134 -6.30 -10.90 -1.45
N MET A 135 -5.16 -10.22 -1.55
CA MET A 135 -4.04 -10.63 -2.38
C MET A 135 -2.72 -10.18 -1.77
N ILE A 136 -1.70 -11.04 -1.86
CA ILE A 136 -0.32 -10.74 -1.49
C ILE A 136 0.54 -10.87 -2.75
N LEU A 137 1.31 -9.83 -3.05
CA LEU A 137 2.22 -9.78 -4.19
C LEU A 137 3.66 -9.77 -3.71
N ASP A 138 4.43 -10.78 -4.09
CA ASP A 138 5.86 -10.85 -3.82
C ASP A 138 6.65 -10.30 -5.01
N THR A 139 7.24 -9.12 -4.85
CA THR A 139 7.99 -8.46 -5.94
C THR A 139 9.42 -8.96 -6.10
N SER A 140 9.90 -9.85 -5.22
CA SER A 140 11.16 -10.58 -5.46
C SER A 140 10.95 -11.64 -6.54
N GLU A 141 9.84 -12.37 -6.48
CA GLU A 141 9.51 -13.43 -7.44
C GLU A 141 8.88 -12.87 -8.72
N LEU A 142 7.95 -11.92 -8.57
CA LEU A 142 7.14 -11.45 -9.70
C LEU A 142 7.83 -10.35 -10.51
N GLY A 143 8.77 -9.61 -9.93
CA GLY A 143 9.21 -8.32 -10.47
C GLY A 143 8.15 -7.22 -10.27
N VAL A 144 8.59 -5.97 -10.11
CA VAL A 144 7.69 -4.84 -9.80
C VAL A 144 6.81 -4.50 -11.00
N GLU A 145 7.40 -4.55 -12.19
CA GLU A 145 6.80 -4.25 -13.47
C GLU A 145 5.65 -5.19 -13.84
N ASN A 146 5.72 -6.46 -13.46
CA ASN A 146 4.70 -7.45 -13.81
C ASN A 146 3.47 -7.41 -12.87
N CYS A 147 3.60 -6.80 -11.69
CA CYS A 147 2.52 -6.76 -10.71
C CYS A 147 1.29 -5.98 -11.21
N ALA A 148 1.48 -4.90 -11.98
CA ALA A 148 0.36 -4.16 -12.55
C ALA A 148 -0.42 -5.03 -13.56
N ASP A 149 0.27 -5.77 -14.42
CA ASP A 149 -0.37 -6.68 -15.39
C ASP A 149 -1.17 -7.78 -14.69
N ILE A 150 -0.60 -8.40 -13.66
CA ILE A 150 -1.28 -9.43 -12.85
C ILE A 150 -2.57 -8.87 -12.25
N LEU A 151 -2.51 -7.66 -11.67
CA LEU A 151 -3.66 -7.02 -11.06
C LEU A 151 -4.72 -6.64 -12.09
N MET A 152 -4.32 -6.13 -13.26
CA MET A 152 -5.26 -5.83 -14.35
C MET A 152 -6.01 -7.09 -14.78
N HIS A 153 -5.31 -8.21 -14.99
CA HIS A 153 -5.97 -9.48 -15.32
C HIS A 153 -6.90 -9.98 -14.22
N TYR A 154 -6.53 -9.81 -12.96
CA TYR A 154 -7.40 -10.12 -11.84
C TYR A 154 -8.67 -9.25 -11.85
N PHE A 155 -8.55 -7.96 -12.15
CA PHE A 155 -9.68 -7.03 -12.23
C PHE A 155 -10.63 -7.36 -13.39
N GLU A 156 -10.10 -7.69 -14.57
CA GLU A 156 -10.89 -8.17 -15.72
C GLU A 156 -11.63 -9.45 -15.36
N LYS A 157 -10.95 -10.40 -14.71
CA LYS A 157 -11.53 -11.71 -14.36
C LYS A 157 -12.70 -11.62 -13.38
N LEU A 158 -12.67 -10.62 -12.49
CA LEU A 158 -13.72 -10.35 -11.50
C LEU A 158 -14.73 -9.29 -11.96
N GLU A 159 -14.68 -8.87 -13.23
CA GLU A 159 -15.60 -7.89 -13.82
C GLU A 159 -15.60 -6.54 -13.05
N TYR A 160 -14.45 -6.15 -12.52
CA TYR A 160 -14.26 -4.83 -11.93
C TYR A 160 -14.09 -3.74 -12.99
N ILE A 161 -13.50 -4.12 -14.13
CA ILE A 161 -13.25 -3.30 -15.32
C ILE A 161 -13.69 -4.03 -16.58
#